data_AF-A0A380DPX4-F1
#
_entry.id   AF-A0A380DPX4-F1
#
_cell.length_a   1.000
_cell.length_b   1.000
_cell.length_c   1.000
_cell.angle_alpha   90.00
_cell.angle_beta   90.00
_cell.angle_gamma   90.00
#
_symmetry.space_group_name_H-M   'P 1'
#
loop_
_entity.id
_entity.type
_entity.pdbx_description
1 polymer ?
#
loop_
_entity_poly.entity_id
_entity_poly.type
_entity_poly.pdbx_seq_one_letter_code
_entity_poly.pdbx_strand_id
1 'polypeptide(L)' 'MNIIKTHPDSIFVQHLLITMPQSFGRATMSENHLTLTKAKDGISEKLAVTKDNYKHFFRKIFGQM' A
#
# COMPACT_ATOMS: atom_id res chain seq x y z
N MET A 1 -18.58 -8.89 -9.01
CA MET A 1 -18.31 -7.58 -8.38
C MET A 1 -17.01 -7.02 -8.97
N ASN A 2 -17.07 -6.43 -10.17
CA ASN A 2 -15.89 -6.05 -10.96
C ASN A 2 -15.91 -4.58 -11.46
N ILE A 3 -16.79 -3.76 -10.88
CA ILE A 3 -17.09 -2.39 -11.36
C ILE A 3 -16.00 -1.38 -10.92
N ILE A 4 -15.22 -1.73 -9.88
CA ILE A 4 -14.23 -0.85 -9.24
C ILE A 4 -12.96 -0.61 -10.07
N LYS A 5 -12.66 -1.45 -11.07
CA LYS A 5 -11.39 -1.40 -11.84
C LYS A 5 -11.49 -0.72 -13.21
N THR A 6 -12.70 -0.38 -13.67
CA THR A 6 -12.91 0.06 -15.06
C THR A 6 -13.59 1.42 -15.19
N HIS A 7 -14.14 1.98 -14.11
CA HIS A 7 -14.73 3.32 -14.15
C HIS A 7 -13.64 4.40 -14.02
N PRO A 8 -13.55 5.38 -14.95
CA PRO A 8 -12.48 6.39 -14.94
C PRO A 8 -12.44 7.24 -13.66
N ASP A 9 -13.60 7.43 -13.02
CA ASP A 9 -13.70 8.15 -11.75
C ASP A 9 -13.37 7.31 -10.51
N SER A 10 -13.01 6.04 -10.68
CA SER A 10 -12.63 5.18 -9.56
C SER A 10 -11.27 5.59 -9.01
N ILE A 11 -11.18 5.74 -7.67
CA ILE A 11 -9.91 6.00 -6.98
C ILE A 11 -8.85 4.91 -7.25
N PHE A 12 -9.29 3.69 -7.59
CA PHE A 12 -8.39 2.56 -7.90
C PHE A 12 -7.90 2.57 -9.35
N VAL A 13 -8.54 3.37 -10.22
CA VAL A 13 -8.07 3.65 -11.59
C VAL A 13 -7.13 4.84 -11.58
N GLN A 14 -7.40 5.85 -10.74
CA GLN A 14 -6.61 7.08 -10.66
C GLN A 14 -5.32 6.95 -9.85
N HIS A 15 -5.29 6.05 -8.87
CA HIS A 15 -4.15 5.89 -7.97
C HIS A 15 -3.76 4.43 -7.79
N LEU A 16 -2.46 4.15 -7.91
CA LEU A 16 -1.92 2.86 -7.50
C LEU A 16 -2.00 2.74 -5.98
N LEU A 17 -2.77 1.76 -5.50
CA LEU A 17 -2.93 1.45 -4.09
C LEU A 17 -2.79 -0.06 -3.88
N ILE A 18 -1.81 -0.46 -3.10
CA ILE A 18 -1.57 -1.85 -2.72
C ILE A 18 -1.84 -1.95 -1.23
N THR A 19 -2.76 -2.82 -0.82
CA THR A 19 -3.01 -3.09 0.60
C THR A 19 -3.01 -4.58 0.84
N MET A 20 -2.33 -5.01 1.90
CA MET A 20 -2.20 -6.42 2.21
C MET A 20 -2.04 -6.64 3.72
N PRO A 21 -2.69 -7.68 4.29
CA PRO A 21 -2.35 -8.18 5.61
C PRO A 21 -0.88 -8.61 5.69
N GLN A 22 -0.28 -8.41 6.85
CA GLN A 22 1.10 -8.73 7.17
C GLN A 22 1.13 -9.41 8.54
N SER A 23 2.21 -10.12 8.86
CA SER A 23 2.36 -10.76 10.18
C SER A 23 2.27 -9.76 11.34
N PHE A 24 2.64 -8.50 11.13
CA PHE A 24 2.53 -7.43 12.12
C PHE A 24 1.21 -6.64 12.08
N GLY A 25 0.34 -6.88 11.10
CA GLY A 25 -0.91 -6.14 10.90
C GLY A 25 -1.25 -5.92 9.43
N ARG A 26 -1.15 -4.67 8.94
CA ARG A 26 -1.47 -4.32 7.55
C ARG A 26 -0.44 -3.37 6.98
N ALA A 27 -0.04 -3.61 5.74
CA ALA A 27 0.73 -2.65 4.95
C ALA A 27 -0.14 -2.08 3.84
N THR A 28 -0.06 -0.77 3.65
CA THR A 28 -0.67 -0.07 2.51
C THR A 28 0.37 0.80 1.84
N MET A 29 0.56 0.65 0.55
CA MET A 29 1.51 1.43 -0.24
C MET A 29 0.80 2.11 -1.41
N SER A 30 1.05 3.40 -1.57
CA SER A 30 0.72 4.17 -2.77
C SER A 30 2.00 4.76 -3.38
N GLU A 31 1.86 5.55 -4.44
CA GLU A 31 2.99 6.24 -5.09
C GLU A 31 3.73 7.20 -4.16
N ASN A 32 3.06 7.73 -3.13
CA ASN A 32 3.60 8.79 -2.28
C ASN A 32 3.85 8.33 -0.85
N HIS A 33 3.23 7.23 -0.40
CA HIS A 33 3.32 6.81 0.99
C HIS A 33 3.30 5.30 1.17
N LEU A 34 4.04 4.83 2.17
CA LEU A 34 3.93 3.51 2.76
C LEU A 34 3.40 3.69 4.18
N THR A 35 2.26 3.08 4.48
CA THR A 35 1.65 3.07 5.80
C THR A 35 1.70 1.66 6.37
N LEU A 36 2.26 1.52 7.57
CA LEU A 36 2.35 0.26 8.30
C LEU A 36 1.48 0.37 9.55
N THR A 37 0.35 -0.35 9.59
CA THR A 37 -0.56 -0.36 10.73
C THR A 37 -0.33 -1.62 11.55
N LYS A 38 -0.01 -1.46 12.84
CA LYS A 38 0.17 -2.57 13.79
C LYS A 38 -1.18 -3.09 14.27
N ALA A 39 -1.37 -4.41 14.25
CA ALA A 39 -2.65 -5.01 14.66
C ALA A 39 -2.92 -4.89 16.17
N LYS A 40 -1.86 -4.84 16.99
CA LYS A 40 -1.98 -4.88 18.46
C LYS A 40 -2.64 -3.63 19.04
N ASP A 41 -2.32 -2.46 18.49
CA ASP A 41 -2.71 -1.16 19.04
C ASP A 41 -3.28 -0.20 17.98
N GLY A 42 -3.31 -0.60 16.70
CA GLY A 42 -3.77 0.23 15.60
C GLY A 42 -2.82 1.37 15.23
N ILE A 43 -1.65 1.48 15.88
CA ILE A 43 -0.69 2.54 15.62
C ILE A 43 -0.16 2.38 14.20
N SER A 44 -0.12 3.50 13.49
CA SER A 44 0.32 3.55 12.09
C SER A 44 1.57 4.41 11.95
N GLU A 45 2.58 3.84 11.32
CA GLU A 45 3.76 4.56 10.85
C GLU A 45 3.57 4.91 9.37
N LYS A 46 3.98 6.11 8.97
CA LYS A 46 3.85 6.60 7.60
C LYS A 46 5.21 7.08 7.09
N LEU A 47 5.65 6.47 6.00
CA LEU A 47 6.91 6.76 5.33
C LEU A 47 6.63 7.36 3.95
N ALA A 48 7.45 8.34 3.54
CA ALA A 48 7.35 8.93 2.22
C ALA A 48 7.89 7.96 1.15
N VAL A 49 7.09 7.75 0.11
CA VAL A 49 7.49 7.00 -1.08
C VAL A 49 7.85 8.00 -2.18
N THR A 50 8.97 7.75 -2.84
CA THR A 50 9.46 8.47 -4.00
C THR A 50 9.80 7.47 -5.09
N LYS A 51 10.03 7.94 -6.32
CA LYS A 51 10.45 7.07 -7.43
C LYS A 51 11.71 6.26 -7.10
N ASP A 52 12.63 6.82 -6.34
CA ASP A 52 13.92 6.21 -6.00
C ASP A 52 13.77 5.07 -4.98
N ASN A 53 12.82 5.20 -4.04
CA ASN A 53 12.63 4.23 -2.96
C ASN A 53 11.44 3.28 -3.18
N TYR A 54 10.60 3.52 -4.20
CA TYR A 54 9.40 2.74 -4.48
C TYR A 54 9.71 1.24 -4.60
N LYS A 55 10.64 0.87 -5.49
CA LYS A 55 11.00 -0.55 -5.71
C LYS A 55 11.59 -1.19 -4.46
N HIS A 56 12.34 -0.44 -3.67
CA HIS A 56 12.90 -0.92 -2.41
C HIS A 56 11.79 -1.27 -1.42
N PHE A 57 10.87 -0.35 -1.15
CA PHE A 57 9.74 -0.59 -0.25
C PHE A 57 8.83 -1.71 -0.74
N PHE A 58 8.53 -1.72 -2.04
CA PHE A 58 7.70 -2.76 -2.63
C PHE A 58 8.29 -4.16 -2.37
N ARG A 59 9.57 -4.37 -2.69
CA ARG A 59 10.24 -5.66 -2.48
C ARG A 59 10.37 -6.02 -1.01
N LYS A 60 10.67 -5.04 -0.15
CA LYS A 60 10.84 -5.27 1.29
C LYS A 60 9.54 -5.73 1.97
N ILE A 61 8.41 -5.17 1.56
CA ILE A 61 7.11 -5.42 2.20
C ILE A 61 6.30 -6.52 1.50
N PHE A 62 6.39 -6.60 0.17
CA PHE A 62 5.55 -7.47 -0.66
C PHE A 62 6.36 -8.51 -1.48
N GLY A 63 7.69 -8.43 -1.51
CA GLY A 63 8.54 -9.28 -2.34
C GLY A 63 8.89 -10.65 -1.75
N GLN A 64 8.37 -10.99 -0.57
CA GLN A 64 8.48 -12.34 0.03
C GLN A 64 7.25 -13.21 -0.26
N MET A 65 6.37 -12.77 -1.17
CA MET A 65 5.28 -13.58 -1.70
C MET A 65 5.76 -14.54 -2.78
#